data_AF-A0A2X0IQG0-F1
#
_entry.id   AF-A0A2X0IQG0-F1
#
_cell.length_a   1.000
_cell.length_b   1.000
_cell.length_c   1.000
_cell.angle_alpha   90.00
_cell.angle_beta   90.00
_cell.angle_gamma   90.00
#
_symmetry.space_group_name_H-M   'P 1'
#
loop_
_entity.id
_entity.type
_entity.pdbx_description
1 polymer ?
#
loop_
_entity_poly.entity_id
_entity_poly.type
_entity_poly.pdbx_seq_one_letter_code
_entity_poly.pdbx_strand_id
1 'polypeptide(L)' 'MAPIRVLHGQPNPEELAAVLAVVSARAAAGAAAAPEEPPAGVWRDRAALVRRMPQPGPNAWRTSAWAGR' A
#
# COMPACT_ATOMS: atom_id res chain seq x y z
N MET A 1 -13.30 -13.52 5.96
CA MET A 1 -13.24 -12.86 4.64
C MET A 1 -14.43 -11.92 4.55
N ALA A 2 -14.23 -10.68 4.11
CA ALA A 2 -15.35 -9.78 3.87
C ALA A 2 -16.19 -10.30 2.67
N PRO A 3 -17.53 -10.11 2.66
CA PRO A 3 -18.37 -10.55 1.56
C PRO A 3 -18.05 -9.77 0.27
N ILE A 4 -17.97 -10.46 -0.87
CA ILE A 4 -17.81 -9.85 -2.20
C ILE A 4 -19.17 -9.30 -2.65
N ARG A 5 -19.20 -8.04 -3.10
CA ARG A 5 -20.42 -7.35 -3.56
C ARG A 5 -20.27 -6.90 -5.01
N VAL A 6 -21.26 -7.22 -5.84
CA VAL A 6 -21.41 -6.64 -7.17
C VAL A 6 -21.95 -5.22 -7.01
N LEU A 7 -21.15 -4.22 -7.37
CA LEU A 7 -21.55 -2.82 -7.25
C LEU A 7 -22.33 -2.34 -8.49
N HIS A 8 -22.05 -2.93 -9.66
CA HIS A 8 -22.63 -2.54 -10.95
C HIS A 8 -22.83 -3.78 -11.83
N GLY A 9 -23.87 -3.79 -12.67
CA GLY A 9 -24.21 -4.91 -13.56
C GLY A 9 -25.14 -5.95 -12.94
N GLN A 10 -25.62 -6.89 -13.78
CA GLN A 10 -26.47 -8.02 -13.41
C GLN A 10 -25.88 -9.31 -14.02
N PRO A 11 -24.78 -9.84 -13.45
CA PRO A 11 -24.16 -11.04 -13.99
C PRO A 11 -25.08 -12.24 -13.82
N ASN A 12 -25.03 -13.17 -14.78
CA ASN A 12 -25.66 -14.47 -14.58
C ASN A 12 -24.87 -15.31 -13.54
N PRO A 13 -25.47 -16.37 -12.97
CA PRO A 13 -24.81 -17.21 -11.98
C PRO A 13 -23.48 -17.79 -12.48
N GLU A 14 -23.38 -18.12 -13.77
CA GLU A 14 -22.22 -18.72 -14.39
C GLU A 14 -21.04 -17.73 -14.46
N GLU A 15 -21.30 -16.49 -14.84
CA GLU A 15 -20.33 -15.40 -14.87
C GLU A 15 -19.82 -15.07 -13.47
N LEU A 16 -20.73 -14.99 -12.49
CA LEU A 16 -20.35 -14.77 -11.10
C LEU A 16 -19.45 -15.91 -10.59
N ALA A 17 -19.80 -17.16 -10.91
CA ALA A 17 -18.99 -18.32 -10.55
C ALA A 17 -17.60 -18.27 -11.19
N ALA A 18 -17.51 -17.89 -12.47
CA ALA A 18 -16.24 -17.74 -13.17
C ALA A 18 -15.34 -16.68 -12.52
N VAL A 19 -15.89 -15.51 -12.17
CA VAL A 19 -15.15 -14.46 -11.48
C VAL A 19 -14.66 -14.93 -10.10
N LEU A 20 -15.52 -15.59 -9.32
CA LEU A 20 -15.15 -16.12 -8.02
C LEU A 20 -14.05 -17.18 -8.11
N ALA A 21 -14.10 -18.06 -9.12
CA ALA A 21 -13.07 -19.07 -9.37
C ALA A 21 -11.69 -18.42 -9.64
N VAL A 22 -11.64 -17.38 -10.48
CA VAL A 22 -10.39 -16.67 -10.79
C VAL A 22 -9.84 -15.92 -9.58
N VAL A 23 -10.71 -15.18 -8.86
CA VAL A 23 -10.30 -14.40 -7.67
C VAL A 23 -9.76 -15.32 -6.57
N SER A 24 -10.44 -16.43 -6.30
CA SER A 24 -10.02 -17.41 -5.29
C SER A 24 -8.72 -18.12 -5.67
N ALA A 25 -8.56 -18.55 -6.93
CA ALA A 25 -7.33 -19.15 -7.43
C ALA A 25 -6.13 -18.20 -7.27
N ARG A 26 -6.31 -16.92 -7.58
CA ARG A 26 -5.24 -15.92 -7.44
C ARG A 26 -4.90 -15.63 -5.98
N ALA A 27 -5.90 -15.61 -5.09
CA ALA A 27 -5.66 -15.48 -3.65
C ALA A 27 -4.88 -16.68 -3.09
N ALA A 28 -5.22 -17.91 -3.50
CA ALA A 28 -4.50 -19.11 -3.11
C ALA A 28 -3.05 -19.12 -3.61
N ALA A 29 -2.82 -18.72 -4.86
CA ALA A 29 -1.48 -18.58 -5.42
C ALA A 29 -0.63 -17.53 -4.66
N GLY A 30 -1.23 -16.40 -4.29
CA GLY A 30 -0.56 -15.37 -3.49
C GLY A 30 -0.23 -15.82 -2.07
N ALA A 31 -1.06 -16.70 -1.47
CA ALA A 31 -0.78 -17.27 -0.15
C ALA A 31 0.32 -18.34 -0.17
N ALA A 32 0.51 -19.02 -1.31
CA ALA A 32 1.55 -20.03 -1.50
C ALA A 32 2.94 -19.42 -1.80
N ALA A 33 2.99 -18.20 -2.32
CA ALA A 33 4.24 -17.46 -2.48
C ALA A 33 4.76 -17.02 -1.11
N ALA A 34 6.05 -17.27 -0.83
CA ALA A 34 6.71 -16.67 0.34
C ALA A 34 6.58 -15.15 0.28
N PRO A 35 6.37 -14.44 1.41
CA PRO A 35 6.21 -13.00 1.39
C PRO A 35 7.56 -12.34 1.08
N GLU A 36 7.84 -12.16 -0.21
CA GLU A 36 8.71 -11.07 -0.63
C GLU A 36 7.85 -9.82 -0.51
N GLU A 37 8.12 -8.95 0.47
CA GLU A 37 7.37 -7.71 0.62
C GLU A 37 7.58 -6.90 -0.67
N PRO A 38 6.55 -6.74 -1.52
CA PRO A 38 6.72 -5.93 -2.71
C PRO A 38 7.04 -4.50 -2.24
N PRO A 39 7.93 -3.77 -2.93
CA PRO A 39 8.17 -2.38 -2.60
C PRO A 39 6.81 -1.68 -2.54
N ALA A 40 6.58 -0.94 -1.45
CA ALA A 40 5.33 -0.25 -1.26
C ALA A 40 5.03 0.57 -2.53
N GLY A 41 3.97 0.20 -3.26
CA GLY A 41 3.56 0.95 -4.43
C GLY A 41 3.33 2.41 -4.04
N VAL A 42 3.38 3.33 -5.01
CA VAL A 42 3.28 4.78 -4.77
C VAL A 42 2.11 5.17 -3.85
N TRP A 43 1.01 4.42 -3.90
CA TRP A 43 -0.19 4.59 -3.06
C TRP A 43 -0.03 4.15 -1.59
N ARG A 44 0.94 3.29 -1.28
CA ARG A 44 1.32 2.86 0.08
C ARG A 44 2.56 3.56 0.60
N ASP A 45 3.13 4.51 -0.16
CA ASP A 45 4.30 5.27 0.28
C ASP A 45 3.94 6.21 1.45
N ARG A 46 4.38 5.84 2.65
CA ARG A 46 4.18 6.66 3.85
C ARG A 46 5.01 7.93 3.85
N ALA A 47 6.07 8.03 3.03
CA ALA A 47 6.82 9.27 2.89
C ALA A 47 5.94 10.42 2.35
N ALA A 48 4.90 10.10 1.57
CA ALA A 48 3.91 11.09 1.13
C ALA A 48 2.99 11.59 2.25
N LEU A 49 2.87 10.85 3.37
CA LEU A 49 2.02 11.20 4.50
C LEU A 49 2.73 12.07 5.55
N VAL A 50 4.05 12.22 5.45
CA VAL A 50 4.85 13.00 6.39
C VAL A 50 5.50 14.19 5.71
N ARG A 51 5.65 15.29 6.44
CA ARG A 51 6.39 16.45 5.92
C ARG A 51 7.85 16.02 5.72
N ARG A 52 8.41 16.32 4.55
CA ARG A 52 9.85 16.14 4.31
C ARG A 52 10.64 16.99 5.32
N MET A 53 11.51 16.34 6.10
CA MET A 53 12.42 17.05 6.98
C MET A 53 13.40 17.88 6.17
N PRO A 54 13.63 19.16 6.53
CA PRO A 54 14.67 19.96 5.91
C PRO A 54 16.03 19.32 6.17
N GLN A 55 16.91 19.37 5.18
CA GLN A 55 18.28 18.90 5.34
C GLN A 55 19.05 19.89 6.22
N PRO A 56 19.76 19.42 7.27
CA PRO A 56 20.59 20.30 8.09
C PRO A 56 21.65 20.98 7.22
N GLY A 57 21.75 22.31 7.32
CA GLY A 57 22.79 23.07 6.65
C GLY A 57 24.19 22.83 7.26
N PRO A 58 25.25 23.35 6.62
CA PRO A 58 26.60 23.31 7.19
C PRO A 58 26.61 23.86 8.62
N ASN A 59 27.27 23.14 9.54
CA ASN A 59 27.36 23.45 10.98
C ASN A 59 26.05 23.46 11.78
N ALA A 60 24.90 23.09 11.21
CA ALA A 60 23.60 23.11 11.90
C ALA A 60 23.60 22.32 13.23
N TRP A 61 24.34 21.21 13.29
CA TRP A 61 24.49 20.43 14.52
C TRP A 61 25.31 21.17 15.59
N ARG A 62 26.39 21.86 15.19
CA ARG A 62 27.29 22.58 16.10
C ARG A 62 26.63 23.82 16.71
N THR A 63 25.75 24.46 15.96
CA THR A 63 25.06 25.69 16.39
C THR A 63 23.67 25.40 16.94
N SER A 64 23.27 24.14 17.10
CA SER A 64 21.93 23.74 17.56
C SER A 64 21.62 24.21 18.98
N ALA A 65 22.66 24.41 19.81
CA ALA A 65 22.55 24.89 21.18
C ALA A 65 22.76 26.41 21.32
N TRP A 66 22.97 27.13 20.23
CA TRP A 66 23.13 28.58 20.29
C TRP A 66 21.74 29.20 20.36
N ALA A 67 21.47 29.99 21.40
CA ALA A 67 20.23 30.74 21.50
C ALA A 67 20.15 31.71 20.31
N GLY A 68 19.23 31.45 19.39
CA GLY A 68 18.91 32.37 18.30
C GLY A 68 18.46 33.70 18.90
N ARG A 69 19.15 34.79 18.58
CA ARG A 69 18.63 36.13 18.82
C ARG A 69 17.49 36.43 17.86
#